data_AF-A0A5C7V1E2-F1
#
_entry.id   AF-A0A5C7V1E2-F1
#
_cell.length_a   1.000
_cell.length_b   1.000
_cell.length_c   1.000
_cell.angle_alpha   90.00
_cell.angle_beta   90.00
_cell.angle_gamma   90.00
#
_symmetry.space_group_name_H-M   'P 1'
#
loop_
_entity.id
_entity.type
_entity.pdbx_description
1 polymer ?
#
loop_
_entity_poly.entity_id
_entity_poly.type
_entity_poly.pdbx_seq_one_letter_code
_entity_poly.pdbx_strand_id
1 'polypeptide(L)'
;MKNGNLFTVLIQFIISKLILRIRRALVSNKRESRLSDSDRRLFESLCQFIWIQGDPLPLVFDIEDGIYTKQGITLATLKRLEELDLIIFEPYGYIKKGFGKHTRLFYFGRPTKIGFKNNKNNQLDLGHVLLTHDGKKLASTSKSVRNHQFYEYVINKWFQEGLILSSIQIDKNHNYPTR
;
A
#
# COMPACT_ATOMS: atom_id res chain seq x y z
N MET A 1 51.61 -7.97 15.88
CA MET A 1 50.47 -8.94 15.99
C MET A 1 49.27 -8.18 16.51
N LYS A 2 48.07 -8.07 15.92
CA LYS A 2 47.36 -8.68 14.78
C LYS A 2 46.43 -7.59 14.19
N ASN A 3 46.74 -7.01 13.02
CA ASN A 3 45.85 -6.02 12.35
C ASN A 3 45.17 -6.59 11.07
N GLY A 4 45.26 -7.90 10.83
CA GLY A 4 44.85 -8.53 9.57
C GLY A 4 43.40 -9.04 9.49
N ASN A 5 42.57 -8.88 10.52
CA ASN A 5 41.23 -9.48 10.57
C ASN A 5 40.08 -8.47 10.43
N LEU A 6 40.29 -7.21 10.85
CA LEU A 6 39.22 -6.21 10.81
C LEU A 6 38.98 -5.67 9.39
N PHE A 7 40.06 -5.47 8.63
CA PHE A 7 39.99 -4.95 7.26
C PHE A 7 39.36 -5.96 6.29
N THR A 8 39.69 -7.24 6.44
CA THR A 8 39.14 -8.36 5.66
C THR A 8 37.66 -8.57 5.96
N VAL A 9 37.24 -8.49 7.23
CA VAL A 9 35.81 -8.57 7.60
C VAL A 9 35.01 -7.40 7.00
N LEU A 10 35.58 -6.18 7.02
CA LEU A 10 34.93 -5.00 6.44
C LEU A 10 34.79 -5.12 4.91
N ILE A 11 35.84 -5.57 4.22
CA ILE A 11 35.82 -5.80 2.77
C ILE A 11 34.79 -6.89 2.40
N GLN A 12 34.79 -8.01 3.13
CA GLN A 12 33.84 -9.11 2.91
C GLN A 12 32.39 -8.65 3.10
N PHE A 13 32.13 -7.80 4.09
CA PHE A 13 30.82 -7.22 4.35
C PHE A 13 30.35 -6.29 3.23
N ILE A 14 31.25 -5.44 2.72
CA ILE A 14 30.94 -4.53 1.59
C ILE A 14 30.65 -5.33 0.32
N ILE A 15 31.47 -6.33 0.00
CA ILE A 15 31.27 -7.22 -1.16
C ILE A 15 29.94 -7.97 -1.03
N SER A 16 29.63 -8.51 0.16
CA SER A 16 28.36 -9.20 0.40
C SER A 16 27.15 -8.30 0.19
N LYS A 17 27.21 -7.05 0.67
CA LYS A 17 26.16 -6.04 0.42
C LYS A 17 26.05 -5.66 -1.06
N LEU A 18 27.18 -5.55 -1.76
CA LEU A 18 27.20 -5.24 -3.19
C LEU A 18 26.61 -6.38 -4.03
N ILE A 19 27.02 -7.62 -3.77
CA ILE A 19 26.46 -8.82 -4.41
C ILE A 19 24.95 -8.92 -4.15
N LEU A 20 24.51 -8.64 -2.91
CA LEU A 20 23.09 -8.64 -2.58
C LEU A 20 22.32 -7.54 -3.31
N ARG A 21 22.90 -6.34 -3.46
CA ARG A 21 22.33 -5.25 -4.27
C ARG A 21 22.24 -5.62 -5.75
N ILE A 22 23.30 -6.19 -6.34
CA ILE A 22 23.33 -6.62 -7.74
C ILE A 22 22.31 -7.74 -7.99
N ARG A 23 22.24 -8.74 -7.10
CA ARG A 23 21.21 -9.80 -7.18
C ARG A 23 19.80 -9.22 -7.10
N ARG A 24 19.54 -8.26 -6.19
CA ARG A 24 18.22 -7.59 -6.13
C ARG A 24 17.91 -6.83 -7.42
N ALA A 25 18.88 -6.10 -7.97
CA ALA A 25 18.69 -5.33 -9.21
C ALA A 25 18.43 -6.25 -10.42
N LEU A 26 19.20 -7.34 -10.57
CA LEU A 26 19.01 -8.31 -11.65
C LEU A 26 17.66 -9.02 -11.56
N VAL A 27 17.22 -9.42 -10.37
CA VAL A 27 15.91 -10.06 -10.16
C VAL A 27 14.77 -9.04 -10.32
N SER A 28 14.98 -7.77 -9.97
CA SER A 28 14.02 -6.69 -10.26
C SER A 28 13.87 -6.48 -11.76
N ASN A 29 14.98 -6.38 -12.49
CA ASN A 29 15.01 -6.14 -13.94
C ASN A 29 14.40 -7.32 -14.73
N LYS A 30 14.67 -8.56 -14.30
CA LYS A 30 14.06 -9.78 -14.87
C LYS A 30 12.57 -9.93 -14.56
N ARG A 31 12.05 -9.25 -13.53
CA ARG A 31 10.60 -9.24 -13.19
C ARG A 31 9.85 -8.10 -13.87
N GLU A 32 10.47 -6.92 -13.98
CA GLU A 32 9.96 -5.84 -14.83
C GLU A 32 9.80 -6.26 -16.29
N SER A 33 10.62 -7.20 -16.76
CA SER A 33 10.51 -7.79 -18.11
C SER A 33 9.37 -8.81 -18.27
N ARG A 34 8.66 -9.21 -17.20
CA ARG A 34 7.49 -10.11 -17.27
C ARG A 34 6.16 -9.38 -17.36
N LEU A 35 6.10 -8.14 -16.87
CA LEU A 35 4.89 -7.33 -16.87
C LEU A 35 4.69 -6.71 -18.24
N SER A 36 3.63 -7.10 -18.93
CA SER A 36 3.20 -6.41 -20.15
C SER A 36 2.77 -4.96 -19.84
N ASP A 37 2.74 -4.10 -20.85
CA ASP A 37 2.23 -2.73 -20.68
C ASP A 37 0.78 -2.72 -20.19
N SER A 38 -0.04 -3.69 -20.61
CA SER A 38 -1.41 -3.86 -20.11
C SER A 38 -1.43 -4.22 -18.62
N ASP A 39 -0.55 -5.12 -18.16
CA ASP A 39 -0.47 -5.50 -16.75
C ASP A 39 -0.01 -4.32 -15.88
N ARG A 40 0.93 -3.51 -16.39
CA ARG A 40 1.39 -2.28 -15.71
C ARG A 40 0.27 -1.27 -15.56
N ARG A 41 -0.46 -0.97 -16.64
CA ARG A 41 -1.61 -0.04 -16.59
C ARG A 41 -2.71 -0.54 -15.68
N LEU A 42 -2.97 -1.85 -15.67
CA LEU A 42 -3.94 -2.46 -14.77
C LEU A 42 -3.54 -2.27 -13.30
N PHE A 43 -2.28 -2.55 -12.97
CA PHE A 43 -1.78 -2.35 -11.60
C PHE A 43 -1.76 -0.86 -11.21
N GLU A 44 -1.42 0.05 -12.13
CA GLU A 44 -1.53 1.50 -11.90
C GLU A 44 -2.97 1.94 -11.65
N SER A 45 -3.94 1.33 -12.34
CA SER A 45 -5.37 1.54 -12.06
C SER A 45 -5.72 1.07 -10.64
N LEU A 46 -5.25 -0.10 -10.21
CA LEU A 46 -5.45 -0.57 -8.83
C LEU A 46 -4.88 0.40 -7.80
N CYS A 47 -3.73 1.02 -8.10
CA CYS A 47 -3.04 1.93 -7.18
C CYS A 47 -3.87 3.17 -6.81
N GLN A 48 -4.90 3.55 -7.58
CA GLN A 48 -5.78 4.67 -7.22
C GLN A 48 -6.64 4.35 -5.99
N PHE A 49 -6.78 3.07 -5.64
CA PHE A 49 -7.58 2.57 -4.52
C PHE A 49 -6.77 2.37 -3.24
N ILE A 50 -5.51 2.80 -3.23
CA ILE A 50 -4.59 2.61 -2.11
C ILE A 50 -4.74 3.72 -1.07
N TRP A 51 -4.99 3.30 0.17
CA TRP A 51 -4.75 4.08 1.37
C TRP A 51 -3.45 3.65 2.05
N ILE A 52 -2.82 4.51 2.83
CA ILE A 52 -1.57 4.21 3.54
C ILE A 52 -1.81 4.19 5.05
N GLN A 53 -1.30 3.15 5.72
CA GLN A 53 -1.16 3.07 7.18
C GLN A 53 0.12 2.30 7.53
N GLY A 54 1.26 2.99 7.42
CA GLY A 54 2.58 2.37 7.43
C GLY A 54 2.86 1.66 6.09
N ASP A 55 1.99 0.71 5.73
CA ASP A 55 1.99 -0.01 4.46
C ASP A 55 0.86 0.47 3.52
N PRO A 56 0.99 0.27 2.20
CA PRO A 56 -0.09 0.47 1.24
C PRO A 56 -1.19 -0.59 1.36
N LEU A 57 -2.42 -0.13 1.38
CA LEU A 57 -3.66 -0.89 1.58
C LEU A 57 -4.64 -0.57 0.45
N PRO A 58 -4.73 -1.41 -0.60
CA PRO A 58 -5.78 -1.31 -1.60
C PRO A 58 -7.13 -1.63 -0.94
N LEU A 59 -8.03 -0.66 -0.84
CA LEU A 59 -9.35 -0.89 -0.24
C LEU A 59 -10.34 -1.26 -1.34
N VAL A 60 -10.50 -2.57 -1.58
CA VAL A 60 -11.43 -3.14 -2.57
C VAL A 60 -12.52 -3.91 -1.84
N PHE A 61 -13.64 -3.26 -1.54
CA PHE A 61 -14.66 -3.80 -0.61
C PHE A 61 -15.73 -4.65 -1.28
N ASP A 62 -16.22 -4.24 -2.44
CA ASP A 62 -17.19 -4.98 -3.25
C ASP A 62 -16.71 -4.91 -4.69
N ILE A 63 -16.29 -6.04 -5.25
CA ILE A 63 -15.62 -6.10 -6.55
C ILE A 63 -16.59 -5.80 -7.70
N GLU A 64 -17.89 -5.95 -7.47
CA GLU A 64 -18.91 -5.68 -8.49
C GLU A 64 -19.33 -4.19 -8.50
N ASP A 65 -18.91 -3.40 -7.50
CA ASP A 65 -19.25 -1.98 -7.43
C ASP A 65 -18.62 -1.21 -8.61
N GLY A 66 -19.44 -0.34 -9.21
CA GLY A 66 -19.06 0.55 -10.30
C GLY A 66 -17.84 1.42 -10.02
N ILE A 67 -17.51 1.70 -8.75
CA ILE A 67 -16.32 2.46 -8.38
C ILE A 67 -15.02 1.76 -8.80
N TYR A 68 -15.03 0.42 -8.84
CA TYR A 68 -13.89 -0.42 -9.25
C TYR A 68 -14.01 -0.88 -10.70
N THR A 69 -15.16 -1.42 -11.09
CA THR A 69 -15.34 -2.04 -12.41
C THR A 69 -15.19 -1.05 -13.56
N LYS A 70 -15.65 0.21 -13.38
CA LYS A 70 -15.46 1.29 -14.37
C LYS A 70 -13.99 1.69 -14.55
N GLN A 71 -13.12 1.33 -13.62
CA GLN A 71 -11.67 1.53 -13.70
C GLN A 71 -10.93 0.26 -14.18
N GLY A 72 -11.66 -0.76 -14.60
CA GLY A 72 -11.12 -2.03 -15.05
C GLY A 72 -10.69 -2.97 -13.92
N ILE A 73 -11.07 -2.68 -12.66
CA ILE A 73 -10.84 -3.60 -11.55
C ILE A 73 -12.07 -4.50 -11.40
N THR A 74 -11.90 -5.74 -11.86
CA THR A 74 -12.87 -6.84 -11.87
C THR A 74 -12.24 -8.09 -11.26
N LEU A 75 -13.03 -9.12 -10.95
CA LEU A 75 -12.50 -10.40 -10.46
C LEU A 75 -11.47 -11.00 -11.42
N ALA A 76 -11.71 -10.96 -12.73
CA ALA A 76 -10.79 -11.51 -13.74
C ALA A 76 -9.44 -10.78 -13.72
N THR A 77 -9.46 -9.45 -13.61
CA THR A 77 -8.24 -8.65 -13.57
C THR A 77 -7.50 -8.78 -12.23
N LEU A 78 -8.22 -8.99 -11.12
CA LEU A 78 -7.59 -9.27 -9.82
C LEU A 78 -6.88 -10.62 -9.85
N LYS A 79 -7.49 -11.67 -10.40
CA LYS A 79 -6.83 -12.97 -10.61
C LYS A 79 -5.57 -12.83 -11.47
N ARG A 80 -5.62 -12.01 -12.53
CA ARG A 80 -4.43 -11.72 -13.34
C ARG A 80 -3.31 -11.07 -12.53
N LEU A 81 -3.61 -10.09 -11.68
CA LEU A 81 -2.61 -9.45 -10.82
C LEU A 81 -2.06 -10.41 -9.74
N GLU A 82 -2.86 -11.36 -9.29
CA GLU A 82 -2.46 -12.41 -8.36
C GLU A 82 -1.51 -13.42 -9.03
N GLU A 83 -1.79 -13.85 -10.27
CA GLU A 83 -0.89 -14.70 -11.08
C GLU A 83 0.48 -14.05 -11.30
N LEU A 84 0.54 -12.72 -11.31
CA LEU A 84 1.76 -11.92 -11.42
C LEU A 84 2.49 -11.73 -10.09
N ASP A 85 1.97 -12.31 -8.99
CA ASP A 85 2.48 -12.16 -7.63
C ASP A 85 2.55 -10.68 -7.17
N LEU A 86 1.62 -9.84 -7.64
CA LEU A 86 1.51 -8.43 -7.23
C LEU A 86 0.51 -8.23 -6.09
N ILE A 87 -0.52 -9.08 -6.04
CA ILE A 87 -1.55 -9.02 -5.02
C ILE A 87 -1.82 -10.41 -4.44
N ILE A 88 -2.48 -10.43 -3.29
CA ILE A 88 -3.17 -11.60 -2.75
C ILE A 88 -4.66 -11.24 -2.75
N PHE A 89 -5.48 -12.10 -3.35
CA PHE A 89 -6.92 -11.96 -3.36
C PHE A 89 -7.55 -12.92 -2.34
N GLU A 90 -8.37 -12.38 -1.43
CA GLU A 90 -9.11 -13.15 -0.43
C GLU A 90 -10.61 -13.00 -0.65
N PRO A 91 -11.30 -14.06 -1.11
CA PRO A 91 -12.74 -14.02 -1.35
C PRO A 91 -13.56 -13.58 -0.13
N TYR A 92 -13.09 -13.88 1.09
CA TYR A 92 -13.79 -13.51 2.32
C TYR A 92 -13.36 -12.16 2.91
N GLY A 93 -12.41 -11.49 2.27
CA GLY A 93 -11.88 -10.21 2.70
C GLY A 93 -10.91 -10.30 3.88
N TYR A 94 -10.24 -9.18 4.13
CA TYR A 94 -9.26 -9.02 5.19
C TYR A 94 -9.76 -8.04 6.24
N ILE A 95 -9.70 -8.46 7.51
CA ILE A 95 -10.01 -7.60 8.65
C ILE A 95 -8.73 -7.31 9.42
N LYS A 96 -8.38 -6.04 9.55
CA LYS A 96 -7.30 -5.61 10.43
C LYS A 96 -7.85 -5.32 11.81
N LYS A 97 -7.39 -6.09 12.80
CA LYS A 97 -7.79 -5.98 14.22
C LYS A 97 -6.74 -5.25 15.04
N GLY A 98 -7.08 -4.97 16.29
CA GLY A 98 -6.14 -4.42 17.28
C GLY A 98 -6.05 -2.89 17.28
N PHE A 99 -7.00 -2.20 16.65
CA PHE A 99 -7.05 -0.75 16.70
C PHE A 99 -7.46 -0.26 18.11
N GLY A 100 -6.80 0.80 18.56
CA GLY A 100 -7.22 1.58 19.73
C GLY A 100 -8.44 2.46 19.42
N LYS A 101 -8.67 3.48 20.24
CA LYS A 101 -9.79 4.43 20.06
C LYS A 101 -9.73 5.22 18.75
N HIS A 102 -8.53 5.46 18.22
CA HIS A 102 -8.32 6.24 17.01
C HIS A 102 -7.25 5.62 16.12
N THR A 103 -7.36 5.86 14.82
CA THR A 103 -6.27 5.64 13.86
C THR A 103 -6.24 6.75 12.81
N ARG A 104 -5.19 6.76 11.99
CA ARG A 104 -5.04 7.66 10.85
C ARG A 104 -4.66 6.84 9.62
N LEU A 105 -5.39 7.06 8.54
CA LEU A 105 -5.04 6.54 7.21
C LEU A 105 -4.80 7.73 6.29
N PHE A 106 -3.95 7.56 5.29
CA PHE A 106 -3.60 8.62 4.34
C PHE A 106 -4.04 8.23 2.94
N TYR A 107 -4.76 9.12 2.27
CA TYR A 107 -5.11 8.97 0.86
C TYR A 107 -4.40 10.06 0.06
N PHE A 108 -3.46 9.67 -0.81
CA PHE A 108 -2.65 10.62 -1.58
C PHE A 108 -2.00 11.72 -0.70
N GLY A 109 -1.41 11.29 0.42
CA GLY A 109 -0.76 12.17 1.39
C GLY A 109 -1.71 12.97 2.29
N ARG A 110 -3.03 12.87 2.10
CA ARG A 110 -4.02 13.57 2.93
C ARG A 110 -4.48 12.67 4.08
N PRO A 111 -4.29 13.08 5.35
CA PRO A 111 -4.71 12.28 6.48
C PRO A 111 -6.22 12.35 6.75
N THR A 112 -6.82 11.19 7.01
CA THR A 112 -8.16 11.06 7.59
C THR A 112 -8.02 10.39 8.96
N LYS A 113 -8.49 11.08 10.01
CA LYS A 113 -8.58 10.51 11.35
C LYS A 113 -9.88 9.72 11.47
N ILE A 114 -9.75 8.48 11.91
CA ILE A 114 -10.86 7.56 12.16
C ILE A 114 -10.96 7.35 13.67
N GLY A 115 -12.12 7.62 14.24
CA GLY A 115 -12.49 7.32 15.63
C GLY A 115 -13.42 6.13 15.70
N PHE A 116 -13.10 5.19 16.59
CA PHE A 116 -13.91 4.00 16.84
C PHE A 116 -14.81 4.20 18.06
N LYS A 117 -15.87 3.40 18.17
CA LYS A 117 -16.77 3.42 19.34
C LYS A 117 -16.07 2.90 20.60
N ASN A 118 -15.34 1.79 20.52
CA ASN A 118 -14.67 1.19 21.68
C ASN A 118 -13.28 1.81 21.91
N ASN A 119 -12.76 1.68 23.13
CA ASN A 119 -11.43 2.20 23.49
C ASN A 119 -10.27 1.35 22.97
N LYS A 120 -10.49 0.05 22.75
CA LYS A 120 -9.49 -0.92 22.28
C LYS A 120 -10.16 -2.07 21.54
N ASN A 121 -9.35 -2.94 20.93
CA ASN A 121 -9.79 -4.14 20.20
C ASN A 121 -10.76 -3.83 19.05
N ASN A 122 -10.61 -2.65 18.44
CA ASN A 122 -11.38 -2.29 17.25
C ASN A 122 -10.79 -2.97 16.01
N GLN A 123 -11.59 -2.99 14.95
CA GLN A 123 -11.21 -3.58 13.67
C GLN A 123 -11.65 -2.70 12.50
N LEU A 124 -11.01 -2.90 11.36
CA LEU A 124 -11.35 -2.25 10.10
C LEU A 124 -11.38 -3.31 9.00
N ASP A 125 -12.45 -3.32 8.20
CA ASP A 125 -12.49 -4.04 6.94
C ASP A 125 -11.49 -3.39 5.96
N LEU A 126 -10.63 -4.21 5.35
CA LEU A 126 -9.67 -3.79 4.33
C LEU A 126 -10.09 -4.23 2.93
N GLY A 127 -11.21 -4.95 2.80
CA GLY A 127 -11.66 -5.52 1.55
C GLY A 127 -10.86 -6.75 1.15
N HIS A 128 -10.84 -7.05 -0.14
CA HIS A 128 -10.44 -8.36 -0.67
C HIS A 128 -9.01 -8.44 -1.18
N VAL A 129 -8.25 -7.34 -1.12
CA VAL A 129 -6.95 -7.24 -1.81
C VAL A 129 -5.86 -6.80 -0.85
N LEU A 130 -4.77 -7.57 -0.79
CA LEU A 130 -3.51 -7.15 -0.19
C LEU A 130 -2.42 -7.09 -1.24
N LEU A 131 -1.44 -6.20 -1.05
CA LEU A 131 -0.24 -6.20 -1.89
C LEU A 131 0.78 -7.22 -1.36
N THR A 132 1.36 -7.98 -2.27
CA THR A 132 2.56 -8.79 -1.99
C THR A 132 3.77 -7.87 -1.75
N HIS A 133 4.93 -8.44 -1.41
CA HIS A 133 6.17 -7.68 -1.33
C HIS A 133 6.51 -6.95 -2.63
N ASP A 134 6.28 -7.59 -3.78
CA ASP A 134 6.58 -6.99 -5.07
C ASP A 134 5.52 -5.97 -5.49
N GLY A 135 4.24 -6.22 -5.19
CA GLY A 135 3.18 -5.23 -5.34
C GLY A 135 3.46 -3.95 -4.54
N LYS A 136 3.91 -4.07 -3.29
CA LYS A 136 4.28 -2.91 -2.46
C LYS A 136 5.39 -2.07 -3.09
N LYS A 137 6.43 -2.70 -3.64
CA LYS A 137 7.51 -2.00 -4.34
C LYS A 137 7.00 -1.29 -5.58
N LEU A 138 6.22 -1.97 -6.42
CA LEU A 138 5.68 -1.39 -7.65
C LEU A 138 4.72 -0.23 -7.34
N ALA A 139 3.90 -0.35 -6.29
CA ALA A 139 3.02 0.72 -5.85
C ALA A 139 3.81 1.97 -5.42
N SER A 140 4.98 1.80 -4.79
CA SER A 140 5.82 2.93 -4.35
C SER A 140 6.41 3.77 -5.49
N THR A 141 6.48 3.22 -6.72
CA THR A 141 6.95 3.93 -7.91
C THR A 141 5.81 4.31 -8.86
N SER A 142 4.58 3.90 -8.54
CA SER A 142 3.39 4.19 -9.35
C SER A 142 3.07 5.69 -9.33
N LYS A 143 2.71 6.21 -10.51
CA LYS A 143 2.25 7.59 -10.70
C LYS A 143 0.72 7.67 -10.77
N SER A 144 0.03 6.87 -9.95
CA SER A 144 -1.42 6.88 -9.91
C SER A 144 -1.98 8.27 -9.58
N VAL A 145 -3.20 8.55 -10.05
CA VAL A 145 -3.88 9.83 -9.86
C VAL A 145 -4.95 9.68 -8.80
N ARG A 146 -5.12 10.71 -7.96
CA ARG A 146 -6.12 10.72 -6.91
C ARG A 146 -7.53 10.59 -7.50
N ASN A 147 -8.25 9.56 -7.10
CA ASN A 147 -9.65 9.36 -7.44
C ASN A 147 -10.54 9.95 -6.33
N HIS A 148 -11.16 11.10 -6.60
CA HIS A 148 -12.01 11.77 -5.62
C HIS A 148 -13.30 11.00 -5.33
N GLN A 149 -13.91 10.38 -6.34
CA GLN A 149 -15.11 9.57 -6.16
C GLN A 149 -14.85 8.38 -5.24
N PHE A 150 -13.67 7.76 -5.38
CA PHE A 150 -13.26 6.67 -4.51
C PHE A 150 -13.01 7.14 -3.07
N TYR A 151 -12.39 8.31 -2.89
CA TYR A 151 -12.24 8.87 -1.56
C TYR A 151 -13.61 9.02 -0.86
N GLU A 152 -14.59 9.64 -1.52
CA GLU A 152 -15.95 9.80 -0.97
C GLU A 152 -16.62 8.44 -0.71
N TYR A 153 -16.44 7.48 -1.61
CA TYR A 153 -16.93 6.11 -1.43
C TYR A 153 -16.41 5.46 -0.14
N VAL A 154 -15.10 5.55 0.13
CA VAL A 154 -14.49 5.00 1.37
C VAL A 154 -14.99 5.73 2.61
N ILE A 155 -15.07 7.07 2.56
CA ILE A 155 -15.60 7.89 3.66
C ILE A 155 -17.05 7.49 3.99
N ASN A 156 -17.89 7.34 2.97
CA ASN A 156 -19.28 6.93 3.15
C ASN A 156 -19.37 5.53 3.76
N LYS A 157 -18.61 4.55 3.26
CA LYS A 157 -18.61 3.20 3.84
C LYS A 157 -18.23 3.22 5.33
N TRP A 158 -17.13 3.87 5.68
CA TRP A 158 -16.70 3.99 7.08
C TRP A 158 -17.72 4.73 7.95
N PHE A 159 -18.39 5.74 7.42
CA PHE A 159 -19.47 6.43 8.14
C PHE A 159 -20.66 5.49 8.41
N GLN A 160 -21.08 4.69 7.41
CA GLN A 160 -22.16 3.71 7.58
C GLN A 160 -21.80 2.59 8.58
N GLU A 161 -20.51 2.25 8.70
CA GLU A 161 -20.01 1.36 9.77
C GLU A 161 -20.01 2.01 11.17
N GLY A 162 -20.42 3.28 11.26
CA GLY A 162 -20.51 4.03 12.51
C GLY A 162 -19.17 4.56 13.01
N LEU A 163 -18.18 4.72 12.11
CA LEU A 163 -16.90 5.34 12.44
C LEU A 163 -17.02 6.87 12.43
N ILE A 164 -16.30 7.52 13.34
CA ILE A 164 -16.25 8.98 13.43
C ILE A 164 -15.10 9.48 12.57
N LEU A 165 -15.39 10.23 11.52
CA LEU A 165 -14.40 10.68 10.54
C LEU A 165 -14.12 12.17 10.71
N SER A 166 -12.84 12.54 10.68
CA SER A 166 -12.44 13.95 10.67
C SER A 166 -11.23 14.15 9.75
N SER A 167 -11.30 15.21 8.95
CA SER A 167 -10.11 15.70 8.25
C SER A 167 -9.19 16.38 9.26
N ILE A 168 -7.89 16.20 9.09
CA ILE A 168 -6.92 16.96 9.87
C ILE A 168 -6.59 18.21 9.05
N GLN A 169 -6.99 19.37 9.55
CA GLN A 169 -6.48 20.63 9.02
C GLN A 169 -5.02 20.76 9.46
N ILE A 170 -4.10 20.70 8.50
CA ILE A 170 -2.71 21.06 8.75
C ILE A 170 -2.67 22.58 8.66
N ASP A 171 -2.54 23.25 9.81
CA ASP A 171 -2.25 24.67 9.83
C ASP A 171 -0.94 24.90 9.08
N LYS A 172 -1.00 25.68 7.98
CA LYS A 172 0.18 25.99 7.15
C LYS A 172 1.20 26.90 7.84
N ASN A 173 0.99 27.23 9.13
CA ASN A 173 1.70 28.28 9.86
C ASN A 173 2.73 27.75 10.86
N HIS A 174 3.36 26.59 10.64
CA HIS A 174 4.50 26.17 11.46
C HIS A 174 5.77 26.08 10.61
N ASN A 175 6.51 27.19 10.59
CA ASN A 175 7.94 27.21 10.29
C ASN A 175 8.64 26.29 11.30
N TYR A 176 9.03 25.09 10.88
CA TYR A 176 9.99 24.30 11.64
C TYR A 176 11.37 24.94 11.51
N PRO A 177 12.07 25.26 12.60
CA PRO A 177 13.46 25.70 12.51
C PRO A 177 14.30 24.52 12.00
N THR A 178 15.06 24.78 10.94
CA THR A 178 16.14 23.92 10.45
C THR A 178 17.11 23.60 11.58
N ARG A 179 17.31 22.31 11.85
CA ARG A 179 18.49 21.79 12.52
C ARG A 179 19.28 20.96 11.52
#